data_AF-A0A519MN24-F1
#
_entry.id   AF-A0A519MN24-F1
#
_cell.length_a   1.000
_cell.length_b   1.000
_cell.length_c   1.000
_cell.angle_alpha   90.00
_cell.angle_beta   90.00
_cell.angle_gamma   90.00
#
_symmetry.space_group_name_H-M   'P 1'
#
loop_
_entity.id
_entity.type
_entity.pdbx_description
1 polymer ?
#
loop_
_entity_poly.entity_id
_entity_poly.type
_entity_poly.pdbx_seq_one_letter_code
_entity_poly.pdbx_strand_id
1 'polypeptide(L)'
;MLTTLRANAWKYTALALGLGLGFALLMQTLRLADAHLDGANTEATLQAERATAARTALKASERYRKLEGNHRDELAQIDADAQTAVGAADAGRLRAVAAGNRLQRDLADYLTQHRAAAQARAAAGQCAPDTGPADLLADMLRRADDRAGELAHVADTARARGLACERSYDSARAMMEAAQSGKAE
;
A
#
# COMPACT_ATOMS: atom_id res chain seq x y z
N MET A 1 -57.39 -82.21 -22.42
CA MET A 1 -56.71 -80.89 -22.26
C MET A 1 -55.17 -80.98 -22.27
N LEU A 2 -54.53 -82.04 -21.76
CA LEU A 2 -53.05 -82.14 -21.79
C LEU A 2 -52.44 -82.41 -23.19
N THR A 3 -53.19 -82.98 -24.14
CA THR A 3 -52.68 -83.33 -25.48
C THR A 3 -52.59 -82.13 -26.42
N THR A 4 -53.50 -81.16 -26.31
CA THR A 4 -53.48 -79.89 -27.07
C THR A 4 -52.40 -78.92 -26.58
N LEU A 5 -51.99 -79.04 -25.31
CA LEU A 5 -50.87 -78.31 -24.73
C LEU A 5 -49.51 -78.76 -25.32
N ARG A 6 -49.32 -80.06 -25.56
CA ARG A 6 -48.08 -80.58 -26.18
C ARG A 6 -47.90 -80.15 -27.64
N ALA A 7 -48.99 -80.13 -28.43
CA ALA A 7 -48.93 -79.76 -29.84
C ALA A 7 -48.66 -78.26 -30.08
N ASN A 8 -49.05 -77.39 -29.13
CA ASN A 8 -48.85 -75.95 -29.22
C ASN A 8 -47.70 -75.45 -28.32
N ALA A 9 -46.98 -76.34 -27.63
CA ALA A 9 -45.88 -76.00 -26.73
C ALA A 9 -44.82 -75.12 -27.42
N TRP A 10 -44.50 -75.39 -28.69
CA TRP A 10 -43.54 -74.59 -29.46
C TRP A 10 -44.03 -73.16 -29.73
N LYS A 11 -45.34 -72.94 -29.89
CA LYS A 11 -45.89 -71.58 -30.08
C LYS A 11 -45.75 -70.76 -28.80
N TYR A 12 -45.97 -71.36 -27.63
CA TYR A 12 -45.83 -70.69 -26.35
C TYR A 12 -44.36 -70.41 -25.99
N THR A 13 -43.42 -71.31 -26.31
CA THR A 13 -41.99 -71.05 -26.11
C THR A 13 -41.48 -69.94 -27.03
N ALA A 14 -41.94 -69.91 -28.30
CA ALA A 14 -41.58 -68.83 -29.23
C ALA A 14 -42.09 -67.45 -28.75
N LEU A 15 -43.33 -67.37 -28.26
CA LEU A 15 -43.89 -66.15 -27.68
C LEU A 15 -43.14 -65.72 -26.40
N ALA A 16 -42.84 -66.66 -25.51
CA ALA A 16 -42.08 -66.37 -24.29
C ALA A 16 -40.67 -65.84 -24.59
N LEU A 17 -39.99 -66.42 -25.59
CA LEU A 17 -38.67 -65.93 -26.04
C LEU A 17 -38.76 -64.55 -26.69
N GLY A 18 -39.77 -64.30 -27.53
CA GLY A 18 -39.98 -62.99 -28.14
C GLY A 18 -40.25 -61.89 -27.11
N LEU A 19 -41.11 -62.16 -26.13
CA LEU A 19 -41.38 -61.24 -25.02
C LEU A 19 -40.14 -61.03 -24.13
N GLY A 20 -39.38 -62.09 -23.84
CA GLY A 20 -38.14 -62.00 -23.08
C GLY A 20 -37.07 -61.17 -23.79
N LEU A 21 -36.90 -61.35 -25.10
CA LEU A 21 -35.98 -60.56 -25.92
C LEU A 21 -36.42 -59.10 -26.01
N GLY A 22 -37.71 -58.85 -26.24
CA GLY A 22 -38.28 -57.51 -26.27
C GLY A 22 -38.09 -56.77 -24.94
N PHE A 23 -38.34 -57.45 -23.81
CA PHE A 23 -38.10 -56.92 -22.48
C PHE A 23 -36.61 -56.63 -22.23
N ALA A 24 -35.71 -57.53 -22.66
CA ALA A 24 -34.27 -57.32 -22.53
C ALA A 24 -33.77 -56.11 -23.35
N LEU A 25 -34.25 -55.95 -24.58
CA LEU A 25 -33.93 -54.80 -25.43
C LEU A 25 -34.47 -53.50 -24.82
N LEU A 26 -35.71 -53.50 -24.31
CA LEU A 26 -36.29 -52.36 -23.60
C LEU A 26 -35.40 -51.96 -22.41
N MET A 27 -35.02 -52.93 -21.57
CA MET A 27 -34.14 -52.69 -20.42
C MET A 27 -32.75 -52.15 -20.83
N GLN A 28 -32.19 -52.61 -21.96
CA GLN A 28 -30.94 -52.08 -22.49
C GLN A 28 -31.08 -50.63 -22.95
N THR A 29 -32.18 -50.28 -23.64
CA THR A 29 -32.40 -48.89 -24.09
C THR A 29 -32.57 -47.92 -22.93
N LEU A 30 -33.27 -48.32 -21.85
CA LEU A 30 -33.42 -47.53 -20.63
C LEU A 30 -32.06 -47.31 -19.95
N ARG A 31 -31.27 -48.37 -19.77
CA ARG A 31 -29.92 -48.26 -19.19
C ARG A 31 -29.00 -47.35 -19.99
N LEU A 32 -29.08 -47.42 -21.33
CA LEU A 32 -28.27 -46.58 -22.20
C LEU A 32 -28.71 -45.11 -22.09
N ALA A 33 -30.02 -44.84 -22.07
CA ALA A 33 -30.56 -43.51 -21.90
C ALA A 33 -30.18 -42.90 -20.54
N ASP A 34 -30.29 -43.67 -19.45
CA ASP A 34 -29.84 -43.25 -18.12
C ASP A 34 -28.34 -42.92 -18.11
N ALA A 35 -27.50 -43.79 -18.70
CA ALA A 35 -26.06 -43.54 -18.79
C ALA A 35 -25.71 -42.28 -19.60
N HIS A 36 -26.46 -41.97 -20.67
CA HIS A 36 -26.29 -40.73 -21.42
C HIS A 36 -26.71 -39.50 -20.62
N LEU A 37 -27.81 -39.58 -19.87
CA LEU A 37 -28.27 -38.49 -19.00
C LEU A 37 -27.29 -38.24 -17.86
N ASP A 38 -26.77 -39.29 -17.23
CA ASP A 38 -25.75 -39.21 -16.18
C ASP A 38 -24.45 -38.58 -16.72
N GLY A 39 -24.03 -38.99 -17.92
CA GLY A 39 -22.90 -38.37 -18.62
C GLY A 39 -23.12 -36.86 -18.85
N ALA A 40 -24.26 -36.48 -19.44
CA ALA A 40 -24.58 -35.07 -19.68
C ALA A 40 -24.69 -34.26 -18.38
N ASN A 41 -25.26 -34.85 -17.32
CA ASN A 41 -25.39 -34.21 -16.01
C ASN A 41 -24.02 -34.00 -15.35
N THR A 42 -23.14 -35.00 -15.37
CA THR A 42 -21.78 -34.87 -14.80
C THR A 42 -20.93 -33.84 -15.55
N GLU A 43 -21.06 -33.75 -16.87
CA GLU A 43 -20.41 -32.70 -17.65
C GLU A 43 -20.96 -31.32 -17.27
N ALA A 44 -22.28 -31.18 -17.16
CA ALA A 44 -22.92 -29.92 -16.78
C ALA A 44 -22.51 -29.48 -15.37
N THR A 45 -22.47 -30.39 -14.39
CA THR A 45 -22.02 -30.08 -13.02
C THR A 45 -20.56 -29.68 -13.00
N LEU A 46 -19.68 -30.40 -13.70
CA LEU A 46 -18.25 -30.06 -13.79
C LEU A 46 -18.04 -28.68 -14.43
N GLN A 47 -18.80 -28.34 -15.47
CA GLN A 47 -18.72 -27.01 -16.09
C GLN A 47 -19.24 -25.92 -15.15
N ALA A 48 -20.30 -26.18 -14.40
CA ALA A 48 -20.81 -25.25 -13.38
C ALA A 48 -19.79 -25.03 -12.25
N GLU A 49 -19.14 -26.09 -11.78
CA GLU A 49 -18.06 -26.02 -10.78
C GLU A 49 -16.84 -25.26 -11.32
N ARG A 50 -16.42 -25.52 -12.56
CA ARG A 50 -15.33 -24.75 -13.20
C ARG A 50 -15.68 -23.28 -13.36
N ALA A 51 -16.91 -22.96 -13.76
CA ALA A 51 -17.37 -21.60 -13.93
C ALA A 51 -17.45 -20.85 -12.59
N THR A 52 -17.91 -21.52 -11.52
CA THR A 52 -17.93 -20.94 -10.18
C THR A 52 -16.52 -20.74 -9.63
N ALA A 53 -15.64 -21.73 -9.76
CA ALA A 53 -14.23 -21.61 -9.39
C ALA A 53 -13.53 -20.46 -10.15
N ALA A 54 -13.75 -20.34 -11.47
CA ALA A 54 -13.20 -19.25 -12.28
C ALA A 54 -13.72 -17.89 -11.84
N ARG A 55 -15.03 -17.75 -11.56
CA ARG A 55 -15.62 -16.50 -11.06
C ARG A 55 -15.05 -16.12 -9.68
N THR A 56 -14.88 -17.07 -8.78
CA THR A 56 -14.29 -16.83 -7.46
C THR A 56 -12.83 -16.40 -7.59
N ALA A 57 -12.05 -17.06 -8.45
CA ALA A 57 -10.67 -16.67 -8.74
C ALA A 57 -10.55 -15.27 -9.33
N LEU A 58 -11.43 -14.91 -10.28
CA LEU A 58 -11.49 -13.56 -10.85
C LEU A 58 -11.81 -12.50 -9.77
N LYS A 59 -12.85 -12.72 -8.97
CA LYS A 59 -13.23 -11.80 -7.87
C LYS A 59 -12.09 -11.62 -6.87
N ALA A 60 -11.40 -12.69 -6.49
CA ALA A 60 -10.24 -12.63 -5.62
C ALA A 60 -9.11 -11.80 -6.27
N SER A 61 -8.82 -12.02 -7.55
CA SER A 61 -7.79 -11.26 -8.28
C SER A 61 -8.11 -9.76 -8.38
N GLU A 62 -9.37 -9.40 -8.66
CA GLU A 62 -9.81 -8.01 -8.73
C GLU A 62 -9.71 -7.31 -7.37
N ARG A 63 -10.07 -8.03 -6.30
CA ARG A 63 -9.93 -7.53 -4.94
C ARG A 63 -8.46 -7.23 -4.62
N TYR A 64 -7.54 -8.14 -4.91
CA TYR A 64 -6.11 -7.92 -4.69
C TYR A 64 -5.57 -6.75 -5.51
N ARG A 65 -5.96 -6.62 -6.79
CA ARG A 65 -5.57 -5.48 -7.62
C ARG A 65 -6.06 -4.14 -7.07
N LYS A 66 -7.29 -4.08 -6.56
CA LYS A 66 -7.83 -2.87 -5.92
C LYS A 66 -7.08 -2.53 -4.65
N LEU A 67 -6.80 -3.53 -3.81
CA LEU A 67 -6.05 -3.34 -2.57
C LEU A 67 -4.63 -2.82 -2.85
N GLU A 68 -3.93 -3.43 -3.82
CA GLU A 68 -2.62 -2.98 -4.26
C GLU A 68 -2.66 -1.57 -4.87
N GLY A 69 -3.69 -1.27 -5.68
CA GLY A 69 -3.92 0.07 -6.24
C GLY A 69 -4.03 1.12 -5.15
N ASN A 70 -4.93 0.90 -4.18
CA ASN A 70 -5.13 1.80 -3.05
C ASN A 70 -3.85 1.98 -2.22
N HIS A 71 -3.11 0.91 -1.97
CA HIS A 71 -1.85 0.98 -1.22
C HIS A 71 -0.78 1.80 -1.96
N ARG A 72 -0.68 1.65 -3.29
CA ARG A 72 0.25 2.46 -4.10
C ARG A 72 -0.14 3.95 -4.07
N ASP A 73 -1.42 4.26 -4.16
CA ASP A 73 -1.90 5.65 -4.09
C ASP A 73 -1.61 6.26 -2.71
N GLU A 74 -1.82 5.50 -1.63
CA GLU A 74 -1.51 5.94 -0.27
C GLU A 74 0.01 6.17 -0.07
N LEU A 75 0.85 5.27 -0.57
CA LEU A 75 2.32 5.46 -0.54
C LEU A 75 2.75 6.70 -1.34
N ALA A 76 2.15 6.95 -2.49
CA ALA A 76 2.43 8.16 -3.29
C ALA A 76 2.04 9.44 -2.53
N GLN A 77 0.92 9.43 -1.81
CA GLN A 77 0.52 10.54 -0.95
C GLN A 77 1.48 10.74 0.21
N ILE A 78 1.89 9.66 0.90
CA ILE A 78 2.84 9.72 2.00
C ILE A 78 4.18 10.31 1.54
N ASP A 79 4.68 9.91 0.36
CA ASP A 79 5.90 10.47 -0.22
C ASP A 79 5.74 11.96 -0.56
N ALA A 80 4.64 12.34 -1.22
CA ALA A 80 4.36 13.74 -1.56
C ALA A 80 4.28 14.65 -0.31
N ASP A 81 3.64 14.18 0.75
CA ASP A 81 3.59 14.87 2.04
C ASP A 81 4.99 15.00 2.67
N ALA A 82 5.80 13.94 2.60
CA ALA A 82 7.16 13.95 3.11
C ALA A 82 8.03 14.96 2.35
N GLN A 83 7.93 15.00 1.02
CA GLN A 83 8.66 15.97 0.20
C GLN A 83 8.22 17.40 0.50
N THR A 84 6.92 17.61 0.74
CA THR A 84 6.39 18.93 1.13
C THR A 84 6.95 19.35 2.48
N ALA A 85 7.01 18.45 3.47
CA ALA A 85 7.58 18.72 4.78
C ALA A 85 9.09 19.01 4.72
N VAL A 86 9.85 18.26 3.92
CA VAL A 86 11.27 18.53 3.68
C VAL A 86 11.46 19.88 2.99
N GLY A 87 10.67 20.19 1.96
CA GLY A 87 10.69 21.49 1.29
C GLY A 87 10.38 22.65 2.24
N ALA A 88 9.45 22.46 3.19
CA ALA A 88 9.16 23.45 4.23
C ALA A 88 10.34 23.64 5.19
N ALA A 89 11.05 22.57 5.56
CA ALA A 89 12.26 22.64 6.37
C ALA A 89 13.39 23.39 5.64
N ASP A 90 13.58 23.15 4.34
CA ASP A 90 14.53 23.89 3.51
C ASP A 90 14.19 25.38 3.41
N ALA A 91 12.91 25.70 3.14
CA ALA A 91 12.45 27.09 3.11
C ALA A 91 12.57 27.75 4.49
N GLY A 92 12.38 27.00 5.57
CA GLY A 92 12.63 27.43 6.95
C GLY A 92 14.09 27.80 7.17
N ARG A 93 15.02 26.91 6.79
CA ARG A 93 16.47 27.15 6.86
C ARG A 93 16.89 28.40 6.11
N LEU A 94 16.42 28.58 4.87
CA LEU A 94 16.74 29.77 4.07
C LEU A 94 16.25 31.07 4.72
N ARG A 95 15.05 31.05 5.30
CA ARG A 95 14.50 32.20 6.05
C ARG A 95 15.33 32.51 7.30
N ALA A 96 15.76 31.48 8.04
CA ALA A 96 16.61 31.63 9.21
C ALA A 96 17.98 32.23 8.84
N VAL A 97 18.64 31.72 7.80
CA VAL A 97 19.90 32.27 7.28
C VAL A 97 19.74 33.73 6.84
N ALA A 98 18.67 34.05 6.12
CA ALA A 98 18.42 35.43 5.69
C ALA A 98 18.18 36.38 6.88
N ALA A 99 17.50 35.91 7.93
CA ALA A 99 17.30 36.68 9.16
C ALA A 99 18.61 36.86 9.95
N GLY A 100 19.41 35.81 10.09
CA GLY A 100 20.73 35.88 10.72
C GLY A 100 21.66 36.86 9.99
N ASN A 101 21.71 36.80 8.66
CA ASN A 101 22.50 37.74 7.86
C ASN A 101 22.05 39.20 8.00
N ARG A 102 20.75 39.46 8.19
CA ARG A 102 20.25 40.82 8.49
C ARG A 102 20.74 41.27 9.87
N LEU A 103 20.52 40.44 10.89
CA LEU A 103 20.95 40.73 12.26
C LEU A 103 22.46 41.00 12.35
N GLN A 104 23.27 40.23 11.63
CA GLN A 104 24.72 40.41 11.59
C GLN A 104 25.14 41.75 10.98
N ARG A 105 24.44 42.22 9.94
CA ARG A 105 24.70 43.56 9.37
C ARG A 105 24.31 44.66 10.35
N ASP A 106 23.12 44.56 10.93
CA ASP A 106 22.64 45.55 11.91
C ASP A 106 23.58 45.62 13.12
N LEU A 107 24.10 44.47 13.57
CA LEU A 107 25.10 44.39 14.65
C LEU A 107 26.44 45.00 14.24
N ALA A 108 26.92 44.74 13.03
CA ALA A 108 28.18 45.33 12.53
C ALA A 108 28.10 46.86 12.42
N ASP A 109 26.97 47.38 11.94
CA ASP A 109 26.71 48.82 11.87
C ASP A 109 26.67 49.44 13.27
N TYR A 110 25.96 48.78 14.20
CA TYR A 110 25.90 49.19 15.61
C TYR A 110 27.29 49.24 16.27
N LEU A 111 28.07 48.17 16.11
CA LEU A 111 29.44 48.09 16.66
C LEU A 111 30.35 49.16 16.07
N THR A 112 30.25 49.43 14.76
CA THR A 112 31.05 50.46 14.08
C THR A 112 30.73 51.85 14.62
N GLN A 113 29.45 52.19 14.76
CA GLN A 113 29.03 53.48 15.31
C GLN A 113 29.48 53.67 16.76
N HIS A 114 29.31 52.64 17.60
CA HIS A 114 29.73 52.69 19.00
C HIS A 114 31.26 52.76 19.16
N ARG A 115 32.02 52.05 18.32
CA ARG A 115 33.49 52.13 18.33
C ARG A 115 33.99 53.52 17.97
N ALA A 116 33.43 54.14 16.93
CA ALA A 116 33.81 55.50 16.54
C ALA A 116 33.60 56.48 17.72
N ALA A 117 32.46 56.37 18.41
CA ALA A 117 32.18 57.19 19.59
C ALA A 117 33.12 56.89 20.77
N ALA A 118 33.41 55.61 21.03
CA ALA A 118 34.33 55.20 22.10
C ALA A 118 35.77 55.66 21.83
N GLN A 119 36.25 55.53 20.59
CA GLN A 119 37.57 56.00 20.17
C GLN A 119 37.69 57.52 20.29
N ALA A 120 36.65 58.28 19.92
CA ALA A 120 36.63 59.73 20.10
C ALA A 120 36.74 60.14 21.58
N ARG A 121 36.05 59.44 22.48
CA ARG A 121 36.14 59.66 23.93
C ARG A 121 37.50 59.28 24.50
N ALA A 122 38.08 58.16 24.04
CA ALA A 122 39.41 57.71 24.43
C ALA A 122 40.51 58.69 23.96
N ALA A 123 40.42 59.21 22.73
CA ALA A 123 41.31 60.25 22.22
C ALA A 123 41.20 61.56 23.02
N ALA A 124 40.02 61.86 23.56
CA ALA A 124 39.79 62.98 24.48
C ALA A 124 40.19 62.68 25.94
N GLY A 125 40.77 61.51 26.23
CA GLY A 125 41.22 61.11 27.56
C GLY A 125 40.12 60.75 28.56
N GLN A 126 38.87 60.56 28.09
CA GLN A 126 37.69 60.39 28.94
C GLN A 126 37.45 58.92 29.36
N CYS A 127 38.03 57.95 28.65
CA CYS A 127 37.93 56.53 28.98
C CYS A 127 39.07 55.71 28.35
N ALA A 128 39.29 54.50 28.85
CA ALA A 128 40.23 53.54 28.26
C ALA A 128 39.70 53.00 26.93
N PRO A 129 40.58 52.69 25.95
CA PRO A 129 40.18 52.11 24.67
C PRO A 129 39.56 50.72 24.83
N ASP A 130 38.50 50.44 24.06
CA ASP A 130 37.78 49.15 24.06
C ASP A 130 38.63 48.04 23.43
N THR A 131 38.62 46.83 24.03
CA THR A 131 39.61 45.76 23.79
C THR A 131 39.11 44.59 22.95
N GLY A 132 37.93 44.71 22.30
CA GLY A 132 37.40 43.65 21.42
C GLY A 132 36.64 42.45 22.04
N PRO A 133 36.27 42.38 23.34
CA PRO A 133 35.44 41.27 23.84
C PRO A 133 34.11 41.09 23.10
N ALA A 134 33.53 42.20 22.63
CA ALA A 134 32.28 42.18 21.86
C ALA A 134 32.43 41.47 20.50
N ASP A 135 33.61 41.55 19.85
CA ASP A 135 33.86 40.84 18.60
C ASP A 135 33.92 39.33 18.82
N LEU A 136 34.59 38.90 19.90
CA LEU A 136 34.65 37.49 20.26
C LEU A 136 33.25 36.94 20.55
N LEU A 137 32.44 37.66 21.32
CA LEU A 137 31.07 37.24 21.63
C LEU A 137 30.21 37.15 20.35
N ALA A 138 30.35 38.12 19.45
CA ALA A 138 29.64 38.11 18.16
C ALA A 138 30.07 36.92 17.28
N ASP A 139 31.37 36.59 17.24
CA ASP A 139 31.86 35.44 16.49
C ASP A 139 31.39 34.11 17.11
N MET A 140 31.40 33.99 18.44
CA MET A 140 30.91 32.80 19.14
C MET A 140 29.41 32.60 18.91
N LEU A 141 28.61 33.67 18.98
CA LEU A 141 27.17 33.61 18.74
C LEU A 141 26.89 33.21 17.28
N ARG A 142 27.61 33.78 16.32
CA ARG A 142 27.50 33.39 14.91
C ARG A 142 27.73 31.90 14.69
N ARG A 143 28.84 31.36 15.22
CA ARG A 143 29.15 29.92 15.09
C ARG A 143 28.11 29.04 15.77
N ALA A 144 27.59 29.49 16.92
CA ALA A 144 26.55 28.77 17.65
C ALA A 144 25.24 28.74 16.85
N ASP A 145 24.81 29.88 16.28
CA ASP A 145 23.62 29.99 15.46
C ASP A 145 23.74 29.20 14.16
N ASP A 146 24.89 29.28 13.48
CA ASP A 146 25.16 28.49 12.27
C ASP A 146 25.02 26.99 12.56
N ARG A 147 25.63 26.54 13.67
CA ARG A 147 25.57 25.13 14.09
C ARG A 147 24.17 24.71 14.51
N ALA A 148 23.44 25.57 15.23
CA ALA A 148 22.06 25.31 15.62
C ALA A 148 21.15 25.19 14.39
N GLY A 149 21.35 26.04 13.38
CA GLY A 149 20.62 25.99 12.11
C GLY A 149 20.86 24.69 11.34
N GLU A 150 22.10 24.22 11.26
CA GLU A 150 22.43 22.92 10.66
C GLU A 150 21.74 21.76 11.39
N LEU A 151 21.81 21.74 12.72
CA LEU A 151 21.20 20.69 13.53
C LEU A 151 19.68 20.69 13.41
N ALA A 152 19.05 21.87 13.41
CA ALA A 152 17.61 22.02 13.22
C ALA A 152 17.18 21.47 11.85
N HIS A 153 17.89 21.82 10.77
CA HIS A 153 17.58 21.33 9.44
C HIS A 153 17.70 19.80 9.31
N VAL A 154 18.75 19.21 9.90
CA VAL A 154 18.91 17.75 9.96
C VAL A 154 17.78 17.12 10.76
N ALA A 155 17.43 17.68 11.93
CA ALA A 155 16.36 17.16 12.78
C ALA A 155 14.99 17.23 12.08
N ASP A 156 14.66 18.34 11.44
CA ASP A 156 13.40 18.51 10.71
C ASP A 156 13.30 17.55 9.53
N THR A 157 14.38 17.40 8.77
CA THR A 157 14.44 16.45 7.64
C THR A 157 14.32 15.00 8.12
N ALA A 158 15.04 14.65 9.18
CA ALA A 158 14.97 13.32 9.78
C ALA A 158 13.57 13.02 10.30
N ARG A 159 12.94 13.97 10.98
CA ARG A 159 11.57 13.86 11.48
C ARG A 159 10.56 13.68 10.33
N ALA A 160 10.66 14.48 9.27
CA ALA A 160 9.79 14.36 8.11
C ALA A 160 9.86 12.97 7.47
N ARG A 161 11.09 12.45 7.28
CA ARG A 161 11.32 11.10 6.73
C ARG A 161 10.88 9.99 7.69
N GLY A 162 11.12 10.16 8.99
CA GLY A 162 10.68 9.22 10.02
C GLY A 162 9.17 9.06 10.04
N LEU A 163 8.43 10.18 10.06
CA LEU A 163 6.97 10.18 9.99
C LEU A 163 6.43 9.58 8.69
N ALA A 164 7.15 9.74 7.57
CA ALA A 164 6.80 9.06 6.32
C ALA A 164 6.97 7.54 6.46
N CYS A 165 8.08 7.08 7.02
CA CYS A 165 8.34 5.66 7.25
C CYS A 165 7.30 5.01 8.17
N GLU A 166 6.95 5.66 9.28
CA GLU A 166 5.91 5.19 10.20
C GLU A 166 4.57 5.04 9.50
N ARG A 167 4.15 6.05 8.73
CA ARG A 167 2.89 6.00 7.97
C ARG A 167 2.90 4.95 6.87
N SER A 168 4.01 4.79 6.15
CA SER A 168 4.15 3.72 5.15
C SER A 168 4.05 2.34 5.77
N TYR A 169 4.63 2.16 6.97
CA TYR A 169 4.52 0.91 7.71
C TYR A 169 3.07 0.64 8.15
N ASP A 170 2.39 1.64 8.72
CA ASP A 170 0.99 1.52 9.12
C ASP A 170 0.07 1.20 7.94
N SER A 171 0.28 1.84 6.78
CA SER A 171 -0.44 1.54 5.53
C SER A 171 -0.19 0.09 5.08
N ALA A 172 1.07 -0.37 5.08
CA ALA A 172 1.41 -1.74 4.72
C ALA A 172 0.78 -2.76 5.70
N ARG A 173 0.78 -2.46 7.00
CA ARG A 173 0.12 -3.28 8.01
C ARG A 173 -1.38 -3.39 7.75
N ALA A 174 -2.06 -2.26 7.52
CA ALA A 174 -3.49 -2.24 7.21
C ALA A 174 -3.82 -3.00 5.91
N MET A 175 -2.99 -2.89 4.88
CA MET A 175 -3.12 -3.67 3.64
C MET A 175 -3.05 -5.17 3.91
N MET A 176 -2.07 -5.62 4.70
CA MET A 176 -1.93 -7.04 5.05
C MET A 176 -3.12 -7.55 5.86
N GLU A 177 -3.62 -6.77 6.82
CA GLU A 177 -4.82 -7.11 7.60
C GLU A 177 -6.06 -7.23 6.70
N ALA A 178 -6.26 -6.29 5.77
CA ALA A 178 -7.36 -6.32 4.80
C ALA A 178 -7.26 -7.50 3.81
N ALA A 179 -6.04 -7.92 3.47
CA ALA A 179 -5.79 -9.11 2.66
C ALA A 179 -6.07 -10.41 3.43
N GLN A 180 -5.83 -10.43 4.74
CA GLN A 180 -6.07 -11.60 5.60
C GLN A 180 -7.55 -11.77 5.96
N SER A 181 -8.25 -10.69 6.34
CA SER A 181 -9.70 -10.73 6.58
C SER A 181 -10.47 -11.20 5.34
N GLY A 182 -9.93 -10.87 4.16
CA GLY A 182 -10.47 -11.34 2.89
C GLY A 182 -10.27 -12.79 2.51
N LYS A 183 -9.41 -13.52 3.24
CA LYS A 183 -9.28 -14.97 3.11
C LYS A 183 -10.25 -15.73 4.04
N ALA A 184 -10.86 -15.03 4.99
CA ALA A 184 -11.74 -15.63 6.00
C ALA A 184 -13.24 -15.61 5.60
N GLU A 185 -13.61 -14.82 4.59
CA GLU A 185 -14.90 -14.90 3.86
C GLU A 185 -14.80 -15.87 2.68
#